data_AF-A0A6F8ZSW4-F1
#
_entry.id   AF-A0A6F8ZSW4-F1
#
_cell.length_a   1.000
_cell.length_b   1.000
_cell.length_c   1.000
_cell.angle_alpha   90.00
_cell.angle_beta   90.00
_cell.angle_gamma   90.00
#
_symmetry.space_group_name_H-M   'P 1'
#
loop_
_entity.id
_entity.type
_entity.pdbx_description
1 polymer ?
#
loop_
_entity_poly.entity_id
_entity_poly.type
_entity_poly.pdbx_seq_one_letter_code
_entity_poly.pdbx_strand_id
1 'polypeptide(L)'
;PTLSVHTGTERVKKHPGPSGVAAPEVKPVERRFVPDIQEIRVSPIVSKKGYLHFLEPHTNGWVKRYVVVRRPYVYIYNTERDSVERAILNLSSAHVEYSEDQQAMLKTPNTFAVCTEHRGILLQASNDKEMHDWLYAFNPLLAGSI
;
A
#
# COMPACT_ATOMS: atom_id res chain seq x y z
N PRO A 1 -29.10 63.27 -34.63
CA PRO A 1 -28.35 62.93 -35.86
C PRO A 1 -28.41 61.41 -36.11
N THR A 2 -29.42 60.88 -36.83
CA THR A 2 -29.35 60.50 -38.27
C THR A 2 -28.13 59.61 -38.59
N LEU A 3 -28.21 58.43 -39.21
CA LEU A 3 -29.13 57.84 -40.18
C LEU A 3 -29.04 56.30 -40.16
N SER A 4 -30.14 55.67 -40.56
CA SER A 4 -30.31 54.26 -40.93
C SER A 4 -29.26 53.73 -41.91
N VAL A 5 -29.02 52.41 -41.87
CA VAL A 5 -28.77 51.63 -43.09
C VAL A 5 -29.51 50.30 -42.99
N HIS A 6 -30.40 50.08 -43.95
CA HIS A 6 -31.08 48.81 -44.22
C HIS A 6 -30.20 47.91 -45.09
N THR A 7 -30.16 46.62 -44.77
CA THR A 7 -30.04 45.49 -45.72
C THR A 7 -30.66 44.31 -44.97
N GLY A 8 -31.61 43.54 -45.47
CA GLY A 8 -31.65 42.84 -46.74
C GLY A 8 -32.06 41.40 -46.38
N THR A 9 -33.25 41.02 -46.80
CA THR A 9 -33.91 39.73 -46.57
C THR A 9 -33.12 38.52 -47.08
N GLU A 10 -33.12 37.41 -46.33
CA GLU A 10 -33.24 36.08 -46.94
C GLU A 10 -33.83 35.04 -45.98
N ARG A 11 -35.02 34.51 -46.33
CA ARG A 11 -35.61 33.31 -45.72
C ARG A 11 -34.86 32.09 -46.26
N VAL A 12 -34.08 31.42 -45.43
CA VAL A 12 -33.64 30.05 -45.74
C VAL A 12 -34.77 29.10 -45.35
N LYS A 13 -35.44 28.56 -46.37
CA LYS A 13 -36.34 27.39 -46.27
C LYS A 13 -35.53 26.19 -45.76
N LYS A 14 -35.78 25.72 -44.53
CA LYS A 14 -35.34 24.39 -44.10
C LYS A 14 -36.34 23.34 -44.58
N HIS A 15 -35.92 22.54 -45.56
CA HIS A 15 -36.58 21.29 -45.95
C HIS A 15 -36.37 20.22 -44.87
N PRO A 16 -37.29 19.26 -44.70
CA PRO A 16 -37.17 18.22 -43.68
C PRO A 16 -36.17 17.15 -44.16
N GLY A 17 -35.06 16.99 -43.44
CA GLY A 17 -34.14 15.87 -43.60
C GLY A 17 -34.62 14.63 -42.82
N PRO A 18 -34.27 13.42 -43.27
CA PRO A 18 -34.89 12.17 -42.83
C PRO A 18 -34.45 11.73 -41.42
N SER A 19 -35.28 10.85 -40.87
CA SER A 19 -35.16 10.14 -39.59
C SER A 19 -33.75 9.83 -39.12
N GLY A 20 -33.57 10.00 -37.81
CA GLY A 20 -32.34 9.77 -37.08
C GLY A 20 -31.72 8.41 -37.32
N VAL A 21 -30.41 8.45 -37.56
CA VAL A 21 -29.49 7.35 -37.34
C VAL A 21 -28.91 7.54 -35.94
N ALA A 22 -29.39 6.75 -34.99
CA ALA A 22 -28.80 6.68 -33.66
C ALA A 22 -27.36 6.19 -33.78
N ALA A 23 -26.41 6.91 -33.17
CA ALA A 23 -25.06 6.42 -32.99
C ALA A 23 -25.08 5.09 -32.20
N PRO A 24 -24.18 4.13 -32.46
CA PRO A 24 -24.14 2.92 -31.67
C PRO A 24 -23.81 3.30 -30.23
N GLU A 25 -24.74 3.02 -29.31
CA GLU A 25 -24.55 3.12 -27.88
C GLU A 25 -23.39 2.18 -27.49
N VAL A 26 -22.20 2.75 -27.26
CA VAL A 26 -21.08 2.00 -26.68
C VAL A 26 -21.48 1.76 -25.23
N LYS A 27 -22.11 0.61 -24.97
CA LYS A 27 -22.42 0.16 -23.61
C LYS A 27 -21.14 0.24 -22.79
N PRO A 28 -21.15 0.90 -21.62
CA PRO A 28 -19.97 0.95 -20.77
C PRO A 28 -19.55 -0.47 -20.46
N VAL A 29 -18.30 -0.82 -20.77
CA VAL A 29 -17.74 -2.10 -20.37
C VAL A 29 -17.68 -2.11 -18.85
N GLU A 30 -18.60 -2.82 -18.21
CA GLU A 30 -18.57 -3.06 -16.76
C GLU A 30 -17.26 -3.78 -16.42
N ARG A 31 -16.30 -3.04 -15.86
CA ARG A 31 -15.09 -3.62 -15.30
C ARG A 31 -15.47 -4.30 -13.99
N ARG A 32 -15.68 -5.62 -14.06
CA ARG A 32 -15.89 -6.44 -12.87
C ARG A 32 -14.53 -6.85 -12.31
N PHE A 33 -14.30 -6.52 -11.05
CA PHE A 33 -13.16 -7.07 -10.32
C PHE A 33 -13.48 -8.51 -9.97
N VAL A 34 -12.62 -9.44 -10.39
CA VAL A 34 -12.66 -10.83 -9.96
C VAL A 34 -11.57 -10.99 -8.92
N PRO A 35 -11.88 -11.47 -7.69
CA PRO A 35 -10.84 -11.72 -6.70
C PRO A 35 -9.97 -12.88 -7.18
N ASP A 36 -8.66 -12.67 -7.12
CA ASP A 36 -7.70 -13.77 -7.24
C ASP A 36 -7.51 -14.38 -5.86
N ILE A 37 -7.73 -15.69 -5.73
CA ILE A 37 -7.67 -16.42 -4.45
C ILE A 37 -6.65 -17.54 -4.59
N GLN A 38 -5.65 -17.50 -3.71
CA GLN A 38 -4.61 -18.52 -3.65
C GLN A 38 -4.57 -19.14 -2.24
N GLU A 39 -4.58 -20.47 -2.17
CA GLU A 39 -4.27 -21.17 -0.92
C GLU A 39 -2.76 -21.09 -0.66
N ILE A 40 -2.37 -20.58 0.51
CA ILE A 40 -0.98 -20.49 0.93
C ILE A 40 -0.77 -21.46 2.10
N ARG A 41 0.06 -22.48 1.88
CA ARG A 41 0.51 -23.35 2.96
C ARG A 41 1.56 -22.62 3.79
N VAL A 42 1.24 -22.39 5.06
CA VAL A 42 2.16 -21.72 5.98
C VAL A 42 3.36 -22.63 6.26
N SER A 43 4.56 -22.11 6.04
CA SER A 43 5.80 -22.82 6.40
C SER A 43 5.82 -23.12 7.90
N PRO A 44 6.22 -24.34 8.33
CA PRO A 44 6.38 -24.64 9.75
C PRO A 44 7.61 -23.95 10.36
N ILE A 45 8.57 -23.52 9.54
CA ILE A 45 9.81 -22.91 10.00
C ILE A 45 9.58 -21.44 10.36
N VAL A 46 9.86 -21.09 11.61
CA VAL A 46 9.81 -19.72 12.11
C VAL A 46 11.23 -19.17 12.17
N SER A 47 11.50 -18.08 11.44
CA SER A 47 12.79 -17.40 11.48
C SER A 47 12.96 -16.59 12.77
N LYS A 48 11.90 -15.88 13.18
CA LYS A 48 11.84 -15.14 14.46
C LYS A 48 10.38 -14.91 14.86
N LYS A 49 10.14 -14.80 16.16
CA LYS A 49 8.86 -14.34 16.72
C LYS A 49 9.11 -13.46 17.94
N GLY A 50 8.22 -12.51 18.19
CA GLY A 50 8.35 -11.59 19.31
C GLY A 50 7.54 -10.32 19.10
N TYR A 51 7.76 -9.32 19.96
CA TYR A 51 7.05 -8.05 19.86
C TYR A 51 7.86 -6.99 19.09
N LEU A 52 7.15 -6.23 18.27
CA LEU A 52 7.63 -5.01 17.63
C LEU A 52 6.64 -3.88 17.91
N HIS A 53 7.14 -2.64 17.96
CA HIS A 53 6.29 -1.47 17.97
C HIS A 53 6.14 -0.96 16.54
N PHE A 54 4.89 -0.72 16.12
CA PHE A 54 4.54 -0.18 14.83
C PHE A 54 4.13 1.27 15.00
N LEU A 55 4.70 2.17 14.21
CA LEU A 55 4.19 3.53 14.14
C LEU A 55 2.91 3.52 13.30
N GLU A 56 1.75 3.76 13.95
CA GLU A 56 0.47 3.78 13.27
C GLU A 56 0.06 5.20 12.85
N PRO A 57 -0.26 5.45 11.57
CA PRO A 57 -0.61 6.80 11.09
C PRO A 57 -1.85 7.40 11.74
N HIS A 58 -2.80 6.57 12.21
CA HIS A 58 -4.10 7.02 12.69
C HIS A 58 -4.10 7.39 14.18
N THR A 59 -3.18 6.84 14.96
CA THR A 59 -3.12 7.02 16.42
C THR A 59 -1.99 7.95 16.85
N ASN A 60 -1.15 8.41 15.91
CA ASN A 60 0.05 9.21 16.17
C ASN A 60 0.96 8.61 17.24
N GLY A 61 0.99 7.28 17.35
CA GLY A 61 1.69 6.58 18.42
C GLY A 61 2.23 5.23 18.00
N TRP A 62 3.15 4.73 18.83
CA TRP A 62 3.74 3.42 18.70
C TRP A 62 2.81 2.36 19.32
N VAL A 63 2.42 1.38 18.52
CA VAL A 63 1.54 0.29 18.95
C VAL A 63 2.31 -1.02 18.96
N LYS A 64 2.32 -1.69 20.12
CA LYS A 64 2.98 -2.98 20.30
C LYS A 64 2.15 -4.10 19.66
N ARG A 65 2.76 -4.91 18.78
CA ARG A 65 2.14 -6.06 18.12
C ARG A 65 3.03 -7.29 18.25
N TYR A 66 2.42 -8.48 18.28
CA TYR A 66 3.16 -9.73 18.21
C TYR A 66 3.37 -10.12 16.75
N VAL A 67 4.59 -10.45 16.39
CA VAL A 67 5.03 -10.67 15.02
C VAL A 67 5.68 -12.04 14.90
N VAL A 68 5.34 -12.76 13.83
CA VAL A 68 5.92 -14.05 13.50
C VAL A 68 6.41 -14.03 12.05
N VAL A 69 7.70 -14.24 11.85
CA VAL A 69 8.32 -14.30 10.51
C VAL A 69 8.45 -15.75 10.09
N ARG A 70 7.74 -16.10 9.01
CA ARG A 70 7.80 -17.39 8.32
C ARG A 70 7.95 -17.09 6.84
N ARG A 71 9.20 -16.95 6.41
CA ARG A 71 9.56 -16.48 5.07
C ARG A 71 8.78 -17.23 3.97
N PRO A 72 8.24 -16.52 2.97
CA PRO A 72 8.44 -15.10 2.70
C PRO A 72 7.46 -14.18 3.46
N TYR A 73 6.62 -14.67 4.37
CA TYR A 73 5.58 -13.86 5.00
C TYR A 73 5.91 -13.46 6.44
N VAL A 74 5.37 -12.30 6.84
CA VAL A 74 5.29 -11.85 8.22
C VAL A 74 3.83 -11.79 8.64
N TYR A 75 3.52 -12.43 9.76
CA TYR A 75 2.20 -12.46 10.36
C TYR A 75 2.17 -11.54 11.57
N ILE A 76 1.17 -10.68 11.65
CA ILE A 76 1.03 -9.67 12.69
C ILE A 76 -0.27 -9.92 13.47
N TYR A 77 -0.16 -9.96 14.79
CA TYR A 77 -1.24 -10.23 15.73
C TYR A 77 -1.31 -9.10 16.76
N ASN A 78 -2.44 -8.91 17.44
CA ASN A 78 -2.50 -7.95 18.55
C ASN A 78 -1.58 -8.37 19.70
N THR A 79 -1.59 -9.67 20.03
CA THR A 79 -0.82 -10.25 21.14
C THR A 79 -0.41 -11.69 20.79
N GLU A 80 0.50 -12.28 21.57
CA GLU A 80 0.89 -13.68 21.37
C GLU A 80 -0.26 -14.69 21.50
N ARG A 81 -1.30 -14.37 22.27
CA ARG A 81 -2.48 -15.24 22.48
C ARG A 81 -3.61 -14.97 21.49
N ASP A 82 -3.44 -13.97 20.63
CA ASP A 82 -4.44 -13.63 19.63
C ASP A 82 -4.40 -14.67 18.50
N SER A 83 -5.51 -15.39 18.31
CA SER A 83 -5.62 -16.43 17.30
C SER A 83 -5.94 -15.90 15.91
N VAL A 84 -6.10 -14.58 15.76
CA VAL A 84 -6.52 -13.92 14.51
C VAL A 84 -5.36 -13.12 13.94
N GLU A 85 -4.94 -13.45 12.72
CA GLU A 85 -4.03 -12.64 11.93
C GLU A 85 -4.67 -11.27 11.62
N ARG A 86 -4.00 -10.19 11.98
CA ARG A 86 -4.48 -8.82 11.74
C ARG A 86 -3.91 -8.22 10.46
N ALA A 87 -2.72 -8.67 10.08
CA ALA A 87 -2.08 -8.31 8.83
C ALA A 87 -1.07 -9.38 8.42
N ILE A 88 -0.85 -9.47 7.11
CA ILE A 88 0.18 -10.29 6.49
C ILE A 88 1.02 -9.37 5.61
N LEU A 89 2.35 -9.48 5.71
CA LEU A 89 3.28 -8.75 4.87
C LEU A 89 4.13 -9.74 4.07
N ASN A 90 4.22 -9.52 2.76
CA ASN A 90 5.04 -10.32 1.86
C ASN A 90 6.46 -9.72 1.75
N LEU A 91 7.46 -10.41 2.28
CA LEU A 91 8.88 -10.01 2.24
C LEU A 91 9.52 -10.25 0.88
N SER A 92 8.90 -11.02 -0.03
CA SER A 92 9.43 -11.18 -1.39
C SER A 92 9.30 -9.89 -2.20
N SER A 93 8.34 -9.03 -1.87
CA SER A 93 8.07 -7.76 -2.56
C SER A 93 8.31 -6.54 -1.68
N ALA A 94 8.71 -6.73 -0.42
CA ALA A 94 8.99 -5.64 0.51
C ALA A 94 10.50 -5.39 0.60
N HIS A 95 10.86 -4.12 0.77
CA HIS A 95 12.22 -3.67 1.01
C HIS A 95 12.40 -3.35 2.49
N VAL A 96 13.50 -3.81 3.07
CA VAL A 96 13.85 -3.55 4.46
C VAL A 96 14.96 -2.50 4.45
N GLU A 97 14.72 -1.38 5.11
CA GLU A 97 15.65 -0.25 5.17
C GLU A 97 16.09 0.01 6.59
N TYR A 98 17.38 0.23 6.76
CA TYR A 98 18.04 0.55 8.03
C TYR A 98 19.13 1.59 7.78
N SER A 99 19.18 2.62 8.62
CA SER A 99 20.22 3.64 8.60
C SER A 99 20.37 4.26 9.99
N GLU A 100 21.60 4.33 10.50
CA GLU A 100 21.92 4.94 11.80
C GLU A 100 21.63 6.45 11.80
N ASP A 101 21.98 7.14 10.72
CA ASP A 101 21.72 8.58 10.55
C ASP A 101 20.22 8.89 10.59
N GLN A 102 19.41 8.06 9.92
CA GLN A 102 17.95 8.21 9.96
C GLN A 102 17.39 8.04 11.37
N GLN A 103 17.89 7.06 12.13
CA GLN A 103 17.47 6.88 13.52
C GLN A 103 17.83 8.08 14.40
N ALA A 104 19.04 8.63 14.24
CA ALA A 104 19.49 9.80 14.97
C ALA A 104 18.60 11.01 14.67
N MET A 105 18.24 11.21 13.39
CA MET A 105 17.33 12.27 12.96
C MET A 105 15.91 12.09 13.52
N LEU A 106 15.39 10.87 13.53
CA LEU A 106 14.09 10.52 14.12
C LEU A 106 14.08 10.54 15.66
N LYS A 107 15.26 10.63 16.29
CA LYS A 107 15.45 10.54 17.75
C LYS A 107 14.76 9.33 18.37
N THR A 108 14.64 8.26 17.59
CA THR A 108 13.94 7.04 17.99
C THR A 108 14.85 5.85 17.73
N PRO A 109 15.57 5.35 18.75
CA PRO A 109 16.54 4.29 18.58
C PRO A 109 15.86 2.96 18.26
N ASN A 110 16.66 2.01 17.76
CA ASN A 110 16.27 0.64 17.42
C ASN A 110 15.17 0.57 16.34
N THR A 111 15.18 1.54 15.41
CA THR A 111 14.15 1.71 14.41
C THR A 111 14.63 1.30 13.02
N PHE A 112 13.76 0.60 12.28
CA PHE A 112 13.97 0.25 10.88
C PHE A 112 12.65 0.37 10.12
N ALA A 113 12.73 0.46 8.80
CA ALA A 113 11.57 0.60 7.93
C ALA A 113 11.36 -0.64 7.07
N VAL A 114 10.09 -0.94 6.78
CA VAL A 114 9.68 -1.93 5.80
C VAL A 114 8.78 -1.24 4.78
N CYS A 115 9.26 -1.16 3.56
CA CYS A 115 8.59 -0.51 2.44
C CYS A 115 7.98 -1.57 1.53
N THR A 116 6.67 -1.58 1.44
CA THR A 116 5.91 -2.30 0.42
C THR A 116 5.59 -1.34 -0.73
N GLU A 117 5.07 -1.85 -1.85
CA GLU A 117 4.67 -1.03 -3.00
C GLU A 117 3.75 0.14 -2.62
N HIS A 118 2.85 -0.05 -1.65
CA HIS A 118 1.83 0.94 -1.31
C HIS A 118 2.03 1.60 0.05
N ARG A 119 2.96 1.11 0.87
CA ARG A 119 3.08 1.55 2.26
C ARG A 119 4.49 1.38 2.81
N GLY A 120 5.01 2.44 3.41
CA GLY A 120 6.12 2.40 4.36
C GLY A 120 5.62 2.13 5.78
N ILE A 121 6.30 1.23 6.50
CA ILE A 121 5.99 0.89 7.89
C ILE A 121 7.26 1.12 8.71
N LEU A 122 7.16 1.98 9.72
CA LEU A 122 8.24 2.20 10.67
C LEU A 122 8.06 1.27 11.87
N LEU A 123 9.12 0.54 12.20
CA LEU A 123 9.15 -0.50 13.23
C LEU A 123 10.24 -0.20 14.23
N GLN A 124 9.95 -0.41 15.51
CA GLN A 124 10.92 -0.26 16.59
C GLN A 124 11.05 -1.55 17.40
N ALA A 125 12.29 -2.02 17.56
CA ALA A 125 12.66 -3.13 18.41
C ALA A 125 12.96 -2.68 19.85
N SER A 126 12.98 -3.62 20.79
CA SER A 126 13.20 -3.31 22.21
C SER A 126 14.62 -2.90 22.55
N ASN A 127 15.60 -3.32 21.75
CA ASN A 127 17.01 -3.00 21.91
C ASN A 127 17.74 -3.28 20.60
N ASP A 128 19.01 -2.89 20.56
CA ASP A 128 19.91 -3.02 19.42
C ASP A 128 20.04 -4.47 18.91
N LYS A 129 20.35 -5.42 19.81
CA LYS A 129 20.44 -6.85 19.44
C LYS A 129 19.15 -7.35 18.79
N GLU A 130 18.01 -7.03 19.38
CA GLU A 130 16.70 -7.42 18.85
C GLU A 130 16.43 -6.79 17.48
N MET A 131 16.84 -5.55 17.26
CA MET A 131 16.75 -4.89 15.96
C MET A 131 17.54 -5.66 14.89
N HIS A 132 18.80 -6.02 15.16
CA HIS A 132 19.61 -6.82 14.23
C HIS A 132 18.99 -8.20 13.96
N ASP A 133 18.54 -8.90 15.00
CA ASP A 133 17.85 -10.18 14.84
C ASP A 133 16.58 -10.05 13.96
N TRP A 134 15.84 -8.94 14.09
CA TRP A 134 14.67 -8.66 13.24
C TRP A 134 15.06 -8.33 11.80
N LEU A 135 16.09 -7.52 11.58
CA LEU A 135 16.62 -7.20 10.25
C LEU A 135 17.03 -8.46 9.51
N TYR A 136 17.74 -9.38 10.17
CA TYR A 136 18.17 -10.65 9.58
C TYR A 136 17.00 -11.61 9.33
N ALA A 137 16.00 -11.63 10.21
CA ALA A 137 14.79 -12.42 9.97
C ALA A 137 13.99 -11.90 8.77
N PHE A 138 13.89 -10.57 8.60
CA PHE A 138 13.17 -9.94 7.50
C PHE A 138 13.95 -10.03 6.18
N ASN A 139 15.24 -9.76 6.20
CA ASN A 139 16.14 -9.86 5.07
C ASN A 139 17.45 -10.57 5.46
N PRO A 140 17.56 -11.90 5.21
CA PRO A 140 18.73 -12.69 5.56
C PRO A 140 20.04 -12.21 4.93
N LEU A 141 19.98 -11.45 3.83
CA LEU A 141 21.18 -10.93 3.16
C LEU A 141 21.89 -9.85 3.98
N LEU A 142 21.19 -9.22 4.93
CA LEU A 142 21.77 -8.21 5.80
C LEU A 142 22.79 -8.80 6.79
N ALA A 143 22.74 -10.10 7.08
CA ALA A 143 23.62 -10.76 8.05
C ALA A 143 25.12 -10.74 7.68
N GLY A 144 25.47 -10.36 6.44
CA GLY A 144 26.85 -10.22 5.98
C GLY A 144 27.26 -8.78 5.60
N SER A 145 26.37 -7.79 5.78
CA SER A 145 26.58 -6.43 5.27
C SER A 145 26.44 -5.32 6.31
N ILE A 146 25.83 -5.60 7.47
CA ILE A 146 25.63 -4.64 8.57
C ILE A 146 25.99 -5.26 9.91
#